data_AF-A0A819QDN6-F1
#
_entry.id   AF-A0A819QDN6-F1
#
_cell.length_a   1.000
_cell.length_b   1.000
_cell.length_c   1.000
_cell.angle_alpha   90.00
_cell.angle_beta   90.00
_cell.angle_gamma   90.00
#
_symmetry.space_group_name_H-M   'P 1'
#
loop_
_entity.id
_entity.type
_entity.pdbx_description
1 polymer ?
#
loop_
_entity_poly.entity_id
_entity_poly.type
_entity_poly.pdbx_seq_one_letter_code
_entity_poly.pdbx_strand_id
1 'polypeptide(L)'
;MYSYPAIAFGQNHSINSNISQLFKQLMSLPPMDKSGSMSGDCDFETTQMETFLSQTFDFQNLPGEYIVQGVKAFKLGRSLYSMDPKMIIHFPSNTTTSFAMTVREILAWQHSYKVYADKTIEGMNKDFLLRALRGQSKYGKEAFRMKFVVRISQCPILMEFDARIISRAPQEEWPHRIKLVSVTGIDFAGRIHDVDDIRTYVKNWQDVYEIDPRSRLPQVYGKRDFRRITNGPRGKLDKNLLLNDLMRMARLRLRACDIEKVEVVVETGIGLGVFAGTTIGIDETVRGLSASAIRKVLEEDGPTYKNVCAVVFALPIFDVGRRNDRRQDTYQVFADEFSRNNYQGPIPVLIADQDMHRLTVAIARMGLNVSELNPADSHGVFGEYWQNRGPAVEEKLALTTMGLLVQHHLINPYVLNPNHYYFI
;
A
#
# COMPACT_ATOMS: atom_id res chain seq x y z
N MET A 1 -30.94 -0.13 0.55
CA MET A 1 -29.52 0.20 0.83
C MET A 1 -29.08 -0.65 2.00
N TYR A 2 -28.16 -1.59 1.78
CA TYR A 2 -27.65 -2.43 2.87
C TYR A 2 -26.77 -1.56 3.79
N SER A 3 -27.02 -1.61 5.09
CA SER A 3 -26.13 -1.09 6.13
C SER A 3 -24.80 -1.85 6.01
N TYR A 4 -23.72 -1.13 5.72
CA TYR A 4 -22.40 -1.71 5.57
C TYR A 4 -21.77 -1.86 6.96
N PRO A 5 -21.55 -3.10 7.45
CA PRO A 5 -21.09 -3.31 8.80
C PRO A 5 -19.65 -2.79 8.94
N ALA A 6 -19.40 -2.12 10.04
CA ALA A 6 -18.07 -1.96 10.59
C ALA A 6 -18.05 -2.72 11.91
N ILE A 7 -17.06 -3.58 12.10
CA ILE A 7 -17.02 -4.51 13.24
C ILE A 7 -15.74 -4.24 14.04
N ALA A 8 -15.90 -4.04 15.33
CA ALA A 8 -14.80 -3.85 16.26
C ALA A 8 -14.52 -5.15 17.04
N PHE A 9 -13.24 -5.48 17.19
CA PHE A 9 -12.74 -6.63 17.94
C PHE A 9 -11.70 -6.18 18.98
N GLY A 10 -11.50 -6.98 20.03
CA GLY A 10 -10.51 -6.68 21.08
C GLY A 10 -10.85 -5.45 21.93
N GLN A 11 -12.04 -4.87 21.80
CA GLN A 11 -12.52 -3.77 22.63
C GLN A 11 -13.02 -4.28 23.98
N ASN A 12 -12.13 -4.71 24.88
CA ASN A 12 -12.56 -4.85 26.27
C ASN A 12 -12.82 -3.43 26.82
N HIS A 13 -14.10 -3.10 26.99
CA HIS A 13 -14.69 -1.75 27.08
C HIS A 13 -14.25 -0.89 28.28
N SER A 14 -13.31 -1.34 29.12
CA SER A 14 -12.89 -0.64 30.33
C SER A 14 -11.54 0.10 30.24
N ILE A 15 -10.73 -0.10 29.17
CA ILE A 15 -9.31 0.29 29.21
C ILE A 15 -8.97 1.54 28.36
N ASN A 16 -9.75 1.91 27.33
CA ASN A 16 -9.45 3.12 26.56
C ASN A 16 -10.69 3.75 25.89
N SER A 17 -11.36 4.65 26.63
CA SER A 17 -12.54 5.38 26.15
C SER A 17 -12.30 6.15 24.85
N ASN A 18 -11.06 6.61 24.61
CA ASN A 18 -10.70 7.38 23.43
C ASN A 18 -10.76 6.51 22.17
N ILE A 19 -10.35 5.24 22.24
CA ILE A 19 -10.44 4.32 21.09
C ILE A 19 -11.88 3.91 20.82
N SER A 20 -12.69 3.70 21.86
CA SER A 20 -14.12 3.45 21.67
C SER A 20 -14.82 4.65 21.01
N GLN A 21 -14.47 5.89 21.39
CA GLN A 21 -14.98 7.09 20.74
C GLN A 21 -14.50 7.21 19.29
N LEU A 22 -13.21 6.94 19.03
CA LEU A 22 -12.65 6.89 17.69
C LEU A 22 -13.45 5.94 16.81
N PHE A 23 -13.59 4.67 17.20
CA PHE A 23 -14.28 3.70 16.35
C PHE A 23 -15.75 4.07 16.14
N LYS A 24 -16.45 4.62 17.14
CA LYS A 24 -17.82 5.14 16.94
C LYS A 24 -17.87 6.24 15.87
N GLN A 25 -16.90 7.15 15.86
CA GLN A 25 -16.81 8.20 14.85
C GLN A 25 -16.48 7.63 13.47
N LEU A 26 -15.50 6.72 13.38
CA LEU A 26 -15.15 6.07 12.12
C LEU A 26 -16.32 5.28 11.56
N MET A 27 -17.05 4.51 12.38
CA MET A 27 -18.27 3.79 11.98
C MET A 27 -19.39 4.70 11.45
N SER A 28 -19.36 6.00 11.77
CA SER A 28 -20.35 6.97 11.27
C SER A 28 -19.99 7.57 9.91
N LEU A 29 -18.75 7.36 9.42
CA LEU A 29 -18.35 7.82 8.10
C LEU A 29 -19.13 7.08 7.00
N PRO A 30 -19.45 7.75 5.89
CA PRO A 30 -20.14 7.11 4.78
C PRO A 30 -19.29 5.95 4.22
N PRO A 31 -19.94 4.89 3.70
CA PRO A 31 -19.22 3.81 3.02
C PRO A 31 -18.46 4.35 1.80
N MET A 32 -17.51 3.56 1.31
CA MET A 32 -16.80 3.88 0.08
C MET A 32 -17.78 4.03 -1.09
N ASP A 33 -17.62 5.08 -1.90
CA ASP A 33 -18.36 5.21 -3.16
C ASP A 33 -17.77 4.26 -4.20
N LYS A 34 -18.50 3.18 -4.47
CA LYS A 34 -18.13 2.13 -5.43
C LYS A 34 -18.62 2.42 -6.84
N SER A 35 -19.48 3.43 -6.98
CA SER A 35 -20.15 3.84 -8.22
C SER A 35 -19.64 5.14 -8.80
N GLY A 36 -18.84 5.89 -8.03
CA GLY A 36 -18.21 7.14 -8.46
C GLY A 36 -17.13 6.94 -9.52
N SER A 37 -16.45 8.03 -9.85
CA SER A 37 -15.44 8.20 -10.92
C SER A 37 -14.30 7.17 -10.94
N MET A 38 -14.18 6.34 -9.90
CA MET A 38 -13.10 5.38 -9.69
C MET A 38 -13.33 4.01 -10.35
N SER A 39 -14.14 3.93 -11.41
CA SER A 39 -14.30 2.72 -12.25
C SER A 39 -13.02 2.30 -12.98
N GLY A 40 -11.96 3.10 -12.87
CA GLY A 40 -10.65 2.74 -13.37
C GLY A 40 -10.05 3.66 -14.43
N ASP A 41 -10.79 4.69 -14.78
CA ASP A 41 -10.36 5.74 -15.68
C ASP A 41 -9.88 6.94 -14.84
N CYS A 42 -8.57 7.07 -14.67
CA CYS A 42 -7.94 8.17 -13.93
C CYS A 42 -7.17 9.11 -14.86
N ASP A 43 -7.52 9.11 -16.16
CA ASP A 43 -6.82 9.89 -17.17
C ASP A 43 -6.87 11.39 -16.89
N PHE A 44 -8.00 11.85 -16.34
CA PHE A 44 -8.19 13.24 -15.98
C PHE A 44 -7.23 13.66 -14.86
N GLU A 45 -7.25 12.97 -13.72
CA GLU A 45 -6.41 13.25 -12.55
C GLU A 45 -4.93 13.11 -12.91
N THR A 46 -4.61 12.10 -13.71
CA THR A 46 -3.29 11.85 -14.25
C THR A 46 -2.79 13.01 -15.13
N THR A 47 -3.60 13.46 -16.09
CA THR A 47 -3.26 14.59 -16.97
C THR A 47 -3.13 15.90 -16.18
N GLN A 48 -4.00 16.09 -15.18
CA GLN A 48 -3.97 17.27 -14.31
C GLN A 48 -2.66 17.31 -13.49
N MET A 49 -2.25 16.18 -12.92
CA MET A 49 -1.00 16.07 -12.17
C MET A 49 0.23 16.21 -13.10
N GLU A 50 0.24 15.66 -14.31
CA GLU A 50 1.29 15.95 -15.32
C GLU A 50 1.40 17.44 -15.62
N THR A 51 0.26 18.08 -15.85
CA THR A 51 0.19 19.52 -16.17
C THR A 51 0.76 20.34 -15.02
N PHE A 52 0.37 20.00 -13.80
CA PHE A 52 0.89 20.63 -12.58
C PHE A 52 2.38 20.44 -12.40
N LEU A 53 2.88 19.21 -12.55
CA LEU A 53 4.31 18.91 -12.43
C LEU A 53 5.09 19.64 -13.52
N SER A 54 4.54 19.73 -14.74
CA SER A 54 5.16 20.44 -15.87
C SER A 54 5.26 21.93 -15.59
N GLN A 55 4.17 22.55 -15.12
CA GLN A 55 4.12 23.99 -14.83
C GLN A 55 4.96 24.38 -13.60
N THR A 56 4.92 23.55 -12.55
CA THR A 56 5.55 23.87 -11.27
C THR A 56 7.03 23.47 -11.24
N PHE A 57 7.35 22.29 -11.78
CA PHE A 57 8.66 21.66 -11.63
C PHE A 57 9.42 21.43 -12.95
N ASP A 58 8.93 21.94 -14.09
CA ASP A 58 9.47 21.64 -15.42
C ASP A 58 9.59 20.12 -15.64
N PHE A 59 8.54 19.37 -15.27
CA PHE A 59 8.48 17.93 -15.50
C PHE A 59 8.54 17.58 -16.99
N GLN A 60 9.37 16.58 -17.31
CA GLN A 60 9.50 16.04 -18.66
C GLN A 60 9.70 14.52 -18.59
N ASN A 61 8.89 13.77 -19.33
CA ASN A 61 9.13 12.35 -19.59
C ASN A 61 10.39 12.19 -20.47
N LEU A 62 11.23 11.21 -20.17
CA LEU A 62 12.41 10.86 -20.95
C LEU A 62 12.04 9.81 -22.01
N PRO A 63 12.04 10.16 -23.32
CA PRO A 63 11.53 9.26 -24.36
C PRO A 63 12.32 7.96 -24.45
N GLY A 64 11.61 6.83 -24.37
CA GLY A 64 12.21 5.48 -24.48
C GLY A 64 12.99 5.03 -23.24
N GLU A 65 13.07 5.85 -22.19
CA GLU A 65 13.75 5.51 -20.94
C GLU A 65 12.75 5.03 -19.88
N TYR A 66 13.16 4.02 -19.14
CA TYR A 66 12.38 3.39 -18.08
C TYR A 66 13.23 3.28 -16.82
N ILE A 67 12.65 3.60 -15.67
CA ILE A 67 13.28 3.41 -14.36
C ILE A 67 13.31 1.92 -14.04
N VAL A 68 12.15 1.28 -14.12
CA VAL A 68 11.92 -0.17 -14.11
C VAL A 68 10.99 -0.50 -15.28
N GLN A 69 10.91 -1.77 -15.69
CA GLN A 69 10.09 -2.17 -16.83
C GLN A 69 8.66 -1.60 -16.72
N GLY A 70 8.36 -0.67 -17.63
CA GLY A 70 7.09 0.01 -17.77
C GLY A 70 6.81 1.18 -16.80
N VAL A 71 7.73 1.57 -15.93
CA VAL A 71 7.69 2.88 -15.27
C VAL A 71 8.57 3.84 -16.07
N LYS A 72 7.97 4.79 -16.78
CA LYS A 72 8.73 5.76 -17.59
C LYS A 72 9.65 6.59 -16.71
N ALA A 73 10.86 6.79 -17.19
CA ALA A 73 11.77 7.74 -16.58
C ALA A 73 11.31 9.17 -16.88
N PHE A 74 11.54 10.06 -15.93
CA PHE A 74 11.23 11.48 -16.05
C PHE A 74 12.31 12.30 -15.37
N LYS A 75 12.33 13.60 -15.65
CA LYS A 75 13.14 14.58 -14.93
C LYS A 75 12.29 15.78 -14.54
N LEU A 76 12.70 16.45 -13.48
CA LEU A 76 12.19 17.77 -13.10
C LEU A 76 13.27 18.80 -13.42
N GLY A 77 12.95 19.80 -14.25
CA GLY A 77 13.86 20.90 -14.57
C GLY A 77 14.10 21.85 -13.39
N ARG A 78 13.19 21.88 -12.42
CA ARG A 78 13.32 22.68 -11.19
C ARG A 78 13.29 21.79 -9.96
N SER A 79 14.37 21.86 -9.19
CA SER A 79 14.47 21.15 -7.92
C SER A 79 13.74 21.91 -6.82
N LEU A 80 13.01 21.21 -5.96
CA LEU A 80 12.43 21.78 -4.72
C LEU A 80 13.48 22.51 -3.87
N TYR A 81 14.73 22.05 -3.89
CA TYR A 81 15.85 22.65 -3.15
C TYR A 81 16.34 23.99 -3.73
N SER A 82 15.93 24.31 -4.97
CA SER A 82 16.26 25.57 -5.64
C SER A 82 15.14 26.63 -5.54
N MET A 83 13.96 26.23 -5.03
CA MET A 83 12.80 27.11 -4.88
C MET A 83 12.86 27.87 -3.54
N ASP A 84 12.21 29.03 -3.47
CA ASP A 84 12.06 29.77 -2.19
C ASP A 84 11.30 28.89 -1.18
N PRO A 85 11.87 28.60 0.01
CA PRO A 85 11.20 27.80 1.04
C PRO A 85 9.83 28.33 1.48
N LYS A 86 9.56 29.64 1.31
CA LYS A 86 8.27 30.28 1.63
C LYS A 86 7.27 30.25 0.47
N MET A 87 7.70 29.87 -0.73
CA MET A 87 6.81 29.74 -1.88
C MET A 87 5.70 28.75 -1.55
N ILE A 88 4.46 29.16 -1.80
CA ILE A 88 3.28 28.32 -1.65
C ILE A 88 3.01 27.61 -2.97
N ILE A 89 3.00 26.29 -2.94
CA ILE A 89 2.58 25.42 -4.04
C ILE A 89 1.11 25.09 -3.84
N HIS A 90 0.30 25.45 -4.83
CA HIS A 90 -1.11 25.10 -4.89
C HIS A 90 -1.27 23.83 -5.72
N PHE A 91 -1.79 22.78 -5.11
CA PHE A 91 -2.04 21.52 -5.79
C PHE A 91 -3.31 21.61 -6.62
N PRO A 92 -3.39 20.87 -7.74
CA PRO A 92 -4.51 20.98 -8.65
C PRO A 92 -5.84 20.69 -7.97
N SER A 93 -6.85 21.44 -8.40
CA SER A 93 -8.20 21.31 -7.89
C SER A 93 -9.25 21.53 -8.97
N ASN A 94 -10.28 20.69 -8.96
CA ASN A 94 -11.48 20.85 -9.78
C ASN A 94 -12.55 21.73 -9.09
N THR A 95 -12.29 22.21 -7.87
CA THR A 95 -13.25 22.93 -7.03
C THR A 95 -12.69 24.29 -6.57
N THR A 96 -13.53 25.12 -5.94
CA THR A 96 -13.11 26.40 -5.35
C THR A 96 -12.21 26.26 -4.13
N THR A 97 -12.09 25.03 -3.60
CA THR A 97 -11.19 24.67 -2.50
C THR A 97 -9.83 24.25 -3.06
N SER A 98 -8.73 24.56 -2.36
CA SER A 98 -7.38 24.13 -2.75
C SER A 98 -6.65 23.46 -1.60
N PHE A 99 -5.78 22.50 -1.94
CA PHE A 99 -4.74 22.03 -1.04
C PHE A 99 -3.47 22.79 -1.37
N ALA A 100 -2.81 23.38 -0.38
CA ALA A 100 -1.62 24.18 -0.59
C ALA A 100 -0.56 23.88 0.47
N MET A 101 0.69 24.10 0.12
CA MET A 101 1.83 23.86 1.01
C MET A 101 2.96 24.84 0.74
N THR A 102 3.81 25.08 1.74
CA THR A 102 5.10 25.74 1.46
C THR A 102 6.13 24.74 0.92
N VAL A 103 7.08 25.20 0.10
CA VAL A 103 8.23 24.38 -0.31
C VAL A 103 8.97 23.80 0.91
N ARG A 104 9.15 24.59 1.96
CA ARG A 104 9.76 24.15 3.23
C ARG A 104 9.04 22.94 3.82
N GLU A 105 7.72 22.93 3.75
CA GLU A 105 6.89 21.85 4.28
C GLU A 105 7.08 20.56 3.48
N ILE A 106 7.10 20.65 2.14
CA ILE A 106 7.37 19.50 1.26
C ILE A 106 8.76 18.92 1.54
N LEU A 107 9.78 19.78 1.67
CA LEU A 107 11.15 19.37 1.99
C LEU A 107 11.25 18.69 3.37
N ALA A 108 10.51 19.17 4.37
CA ALA A 108 10.45 18.51 5.67
C ALA A 108 9.84 17.10 5.57
N TRP A 109 8.83 16.92 4.72
CA TRP A 109 8.24 15.61 4.47
C TRP A 109 9.17 14.69 3.68
N GLN A 110 9.91 15.21 2.70
CA GLN A 110 10.96 14.45 2.02
C GLN A 110 12.02 13.93 3.01
N HIS A 111 12.45 14.78 3.94
CA HIS A 111 13.43 14.42 4.98
C HIS A 111 12.91 13.35 5.95
N SER A 112 11.59 13.23 6.10
CA SER A 112 10.98 12.21 6.97
C SER A 112 11.06 10.79 6.39
N TYR A 113 11.47 10.63 5.13
CA TYR A 113 11.55 9.33 4.46
C TYR A 113 12.51 8.38 5.17
N LYS A 114 12.06 7.15 5.43
CA LYS A 114 12.86 6.08 6.04
C LYS A 114 12.54 4.73 5.42
N VAL A 115 13.51 3.82 5.49
CA VAL A 115 13.37 2.44 5.02
C VAL A 115 13.67 1.51 6.17
N TYR A 116 12.75 0.59 6.44
CA TYR A 116 12.88 -0.48 7.41
C TYR A 116 12.93 -1.80 6.64
N ALA A 117 13.97 -2.59 6.85
CA ALA A 117 14.16 -3.86 6.17
C ALA A 117 14.39 -4.98 7.18
N ASP A 118 13.88 -6.16 6.87
CA ASP A 118 14.10 -7.34 7.70
C ASP A 118 15.53 -7.86 7.54
N LYS A 119 16.36 -7.73 8.59
CA LYS A 119 17.78 -8.11 8.55
C LYS A 119 18.02 -9.61 8.38
N THR A 120 17.00 -10.43 8.61
CA THR A 120 17.11 -11.89 8.56
C THR A 120 16.79 -12.43 7.15
N ILE A 121 16.51 -11.56 6.16
CA ILE A 121 16.34 -11.96 4.76
C ILE A 121 17.71 -12.07 4.10
N GLU A 122 17.99 -13.23 3.48
CA GLU A 122 19.27 -13.46 2.79
C GLU A 122 19.49 -12.43 1.67
N GLY A 123 20.64 -11.76 1.71
CA GLY A 123 21.00 -10.73 0.74
C GLY A 123 20.38 -9.35 0.99
N MET A 124 19.65 -9.17 2.11
CA MET A 124 19.13 -7.87 2.53
C MET A 124 20.27 -7.02 3.13
N ASN A 125 20.76 -6.04 2.36
CA ASN A 125 21.81 -5.12 2.79
C ASN A 125 21.64 -3.74 2.15
N LYS A 126 22.48 -2.77 2.55
CA LYS A 126 22.39 -1.38 2.08
C LYS A 126 22.57 -1.26 0.57
N ASP A 127 23.46 -2.05 -0.02
CA ASP A 127 23.73 -2.01 -1.46
C ASP A 127 22.54 -2.55 -2.26
N PHE A 128 21.90 -3.62 -1.78
CA PHE A 128 20.66 -4.13 -2.34
C PHE A 128 19.56 -3.07 -2.28
N LEU A 129 19.31 -2.48 -1.10
CA LEU A 129 18.27 -1.44 -0.94
C LEU A 129 18.55 -0.24 -1.84
N LEU A 130 19.80 0.23 -1.91
CA LEU A 130 20.17 1.36 -2.75
C LEU A 130 19.93 1.07 -4.23
N ARG A 131 20.27 -0.13 -4.72
CA ARG A 131 19.99 -0.53 -6.11
C ARG A 131 18.49 -0.68 -6.35
N ALA A 132 17.77 -1.37 -5.48
CA ALA A 132 16.33 -1.61 -5.62
C ALA A 132 15.55 -0.28 -5.66
N LEU A 133 15.85 0.64 -4.75
CA LEU A 133 15.20 1.96 -4.68
C LEU A 133 15.56 2.89 -5.85
N ARG A 134 16.62 2.60 -6.61
CA ARG A 134 16.94 3.24 -7.89
C ARG A 134 16.22 2.60 -9.09
N GLY A 135 15.39 1.58 -8.85
CA GLY A 135 14.79 0.77 -9.90
C GLY A 135 15.79 -0.15 -10.62
N GLN A 136 16.94 -0.42 -10.02
CA GLN A 136 18.00 -1.25 -10.61
C GLN A 136 17.97 -2.70 -10.12
N SER A 137 16.93 -3.09 -9.38
CA SER A 137 16.73 -4.49 -9.01
C SER A 137 16.17 -5.31 -10.17
N LYS A 138 16.56 -6.57 -10.25
CA LYS A 138 16.03 -7.52 -11.23
C LYS A 138 14.73 -8.16 -10.74
N TYR A 139 13.93 -8.69 -11.68
CA TYR A 139 12.81 -9.58 -11.33
C TYR A 139 13.31 -10.86 -10.62
N GLY A 140 12.37 -11.62 -10.04
CA GLY A 140 12.70 -12.81 -9.26
C GLY A 140 13.24 -12.44 -7.88
N LYS A 141 14.39 -13.02 -7.49
CA LYS A 141 14.88 -12.95 -6.09
C LYS A 141 15.04 -11.53 -5.56
N GLU A 142 15.44 -10.57 -6.39
CA GLU A 142 15.60 -9.19 -5.94
C GLU A 142 14.25 -8.49 -5.73
N ALA A 143 13.28 -8.67 -6.63
CA ALA A 143 11.90 -8.22 -6.43
C ALA A 143 11.22 -8.91 -5.22
N PHE A 144 11.43 -10.22 -5.05
CA PHE A 144 10.92 -10.97 -3.90
C PHE A 144 11.47 -10.46 -2.56
N ARG A 145 12.72 -10.00 -2.51
CA ARG A 145 13.28 -9.42 -1.28
C ARG A 145 12.56 -8.13 -0.86
N MET A 146 12.04 -7.36 -1.80
CA MET A 146 11.36 -6.09 -1.49
C MET A 146 10.03 -6.27 -0.75
N LYS A 147 9.46 -7.49 -0.73
CA LYS A 147 8.30 -7.82 0.12
C LYS A 147 8.59 -7.60 1.61
N PHE A 148 9.86 -7.71 2.00
CA PHE A 148 10.34 -7.55 3.38
C PHE A 148 11.02 -6.19 3.60
N VAL A 149 10.53 -5.17 2.89
CA VAL A 149 10.99 -3.79 3.01
C VAL A 149 9.78 -2.86 3.16
N VAL A 150 9.83 -2.01 4.17
CA VAL A 150 8.81 -1.02 4.50
C VAL A 150 9.41 0.37 4.33
N ARG A 151 8.79 1.21 3.50
CA ARG A 151 9.19 2.60 3.30
C ARG A 151 8.16 3.50 3.93
N ILE A 152 8.59 4.51 4.68
CA ILE A 152 7.67 5.39 5.41
C ILE A 152 8.08 6.83 5.18
N SER A 153 7.12 7.69 4.88
CA SER A 153 7.30 9.14 4.98
C SER A 153 6.03 9.79 5.48
N GLN A 154 6.18 10.97 6.08
CA GLN A 154 5.08 11.91 6.21
C GLN A 154 4.57 12.25 4.81
N CYS A 155 3.27 12.10 4.60
CA CYS A 155 2.64 12.25 3.30
C CYS A 155 1.13 12.37 3.50
N PRO A 156 0.55 13.57 3.40
CA PRO A 156 -0.88 13.73 3.51
C PRO A 156 -1.59 13.24 2.25
N ILE A 157 -2.90 13.20 2.40
CA ILE A 157 -3.85 12.91 1.34
C ILE A 157 -4.37 14.25 0.80
N LEU A 158 -4.30 14.42 -0.51
CA LEU A 158 -4.78 15.59 -1.25
C LEU A 158 -6.27 15.46 -1.59
N MET A 159 -6.72 14.25 -1.89
CA MET A 159 -8.09 13.93 -2.26
C MET A 159 -8.48 12.56 -1.71
N GLU A 160 -9.75 12.41 -1.37
CA GLU A 160 -10.35 11.12 -1.06
C GLU A 160 -10.32 10.21 -2.30
N PHE A 161 -10.60 8.92 -2.10
CA PHE A 161 -10.54 7.95 -3.19
C PHE A 161 -11.53 8.34 -4.28
N ASP A 162 -12.69 8.91 -3.98
CA ASP A 162 -13.65 9.39 -4.99
C ASP A 162 -13.25 10.70 -5.72
N ALA A 163 -11.96 11.06 -5.70
CA ALA A 163 -11.38 12.27 -6.26
C ALA A 163 -11.89 13.59 -5.64
N ARG A 164 -12.58 13.52 -4.50
CA ARG A 164 -12.98 14.72 -3.75
C ARG A 164 -11.80 15.28 -2.99
N ILE A 165 -11.52 16.56 -3.22
CA ILE A 165 -10.37 17.23 -2.63
C ILE A 165 -10.58 17.43 -1.14
N ILE A 166 -9.53 17.13 -0.38
CA ILE A 166 -9.48 17.37 1.05
C ILE A 166 -8.93 18.78 1.23
N SER A 167 -9.82 19.74 1.44
CA SER A 167 -9.40 21.10 1.72
C SER A 167 -8.60 21.16 3.02
N ARG A 168 -7.59 22.04 3.03
CA ARG A 168 -6.88 22.38 4.25
C ARG A 168 -6.45 23.83 4.25
N ALA A 169 -6.30 24.40 5.44
CA ALA A 169 -5.59 25.67 5.60
C ALA A 169 -4.10 25.42 5.89
N PRO A 170 -3.16 26.27 5.44
CA PRO A 170 -1.72 26.06 5.65
C PRO A 170 -1.28 25.90 7.11
N GLN A 171 -2.04 26.43 8.06
CA GLN A 171 -1.81 26.35 9.50
C GLN A 171 -2.39 25.09 10.17
N GLU A 172 -3.09 24.24 9.41
CA GLU A 172 -3.64 23.01 9.99
C GLU A 172 -2.57 21.95 10.21
N GLU A 173 -2.56 21.38 11.41
CA GLU A 173 -1.55 20.41 11.85
C GLU A 173 -1.88 18.96 11.45
N TRP A 174 -3.16 18.65 11.19
CA TRP A 174 -3.59 17.27 10.89
C TRP A 174 -2.81 16.60 9.73
N PRO A 175 -2.40 17.27 8.64
CA PRO A 175 -1.64 16.64 7.56
C PRO A 175 -0.28 16.11 8.03
N HIS A 176 0.29 16.72 9.07
CA HIS A 176 1.57 16.33 9.61
C HIS A 176 1.53 15.04 10.43
N ARG A 177 0.33 14.55 10.74
CA ARG A 177 0.10 13.34 11.51
C ARG A 177 -0.05 12.11 10.61
N ILE A 178 -0.08 12.30 9.28
CA ILE A 178 -0.29 11.22 8.32
C ILE A 178 1.06 10.73 7.80
N LYS A 179 1.27 9.42 7.95
CA LYS A 179 2.40 8.70 7.35
C LYS A 179 1.89 7.77 6.27
N LEU A 180 2.42 7.89 5.07
CA LEU A 180 2.19 6.90 4.02
C LEU A 180 3.26 5.83 4.13
N VAL A 181 2.83 4.58 4.23
CA VAL A 181 3.72 3.44 4.44
C VAL A 181 3.63 2.51 3.25
N SER A 182 4.72 2.41 2.49
CA SER A 182 4.77 1.67 1.25
C SER A 182 5.46 0.32 1.40
N VAL A 183 4.73 -0.75 1.08
CA VAL A 183 5.18 -2.15 1.17
C VAL A 183 4.78 -2.90 -0.08
N THR A 184 5.68 -3.70 -0.62
CA THR A 184 5.37 -4.59 -1.74
C THR A 184 4.61 -5.81 -1.23
N GLY A 185 3.42 -6.09 -1.75
CA GLY A 185 2.64 -7.29 -1.39
C GLY A 185 3.12 -8.54 -2.11
N ILE A 186 2.92 -9.73 -1.55
CA ILE A 186 3.10 -11.00 -2.28
C ILE A 186 2.04 -11.05 -3.39
N ASP A 187 2.47 -11.17 -4.64
CA ASP A 187 1.56 -11.09 -5.78
C ASP A 187 1.48 -12.43 -6.52
N PHE A 188 0.28 -12.74 -6.97
CA PHE A 188 -0.05 -13.92 -7.77
C PHE A 188 -0.74 -13.50 -9.07
N ALA A 189 -0.54 -12.26 -9.51
CA ALA A 189 -1.03 -11.72 -10.78
C ALA A 189 -0.47 -12.48 -12.00
N GLY A 190 0.61 -13.23 -11.81
CA GLY A 190 1.21 -14.04 -12.86
C GLY A 190 2.08 -13.22 -13.77
N ARG A 191 2.86 -12.27 -13.25
CA ARG A 191 3.77 -11.42 -14.02
C ARG A 191 5.22 -11.87 -13.80
N ILE A 192 6.11 -11.48 -14.71
CA ILE A 192 7.55 -11.79 -14.65
C ILE A 192 8.18 -11.36 -13.32
N HIS A 193 7.68 -10.28 -12.72
CA HIS A 193 8.15 -9.78 -11.43
C HIS A 193 7.68 -10.61 -10.24
N ASP A 194 6.62 -11.40 -10.40
CA ASP A 194 6.03 -12.28 -9.39
C ASP A 194 6.58 -13.72 -9.49
N VAL A 195 7.55 -13.97 -10.38
CA VAL A 195 8.04 -15.33 -10.67
C VAL A 195 8.46 -16.09 -9.41
N ASP A 196 9.12 -15.39 -8.47
CA ASP A 196 9.57 -16.02 -7.22
C ASP A 196 8.49 -16.01 -6.15
N ASP A 197 7.45 -15.16 -6.22
CA ASP A 197 6.23 -15.34 -5.40
C ASP A 197 5.56 -16.68 -5.77
N ILE A 198 5.43 -16.96 -7.07
CA ILE A 198 4.85 -18.20 -7.58
C ILE A 198 5.71 -19.42 -7.23
N ARG A 199 7.01 -19.37 -7.50
CA ARG A 199 7.91 -20.51 -7.29
C ARG A 199 8.10 -20.84 -5.81
N THR A 200 8.01 -19.83 -4.95
CA THR A 200 8.14 -20.00 -3.50
C THR A 200 6.86 -20.58 -2.91
N TYR A 201 5.70 -20.03 -3.26
CA TYR A 201 4.46 -20.35 -2.55
C TYR A 201 3.56 -21.36 -3.27
N VAL A 202 3.65 -21.56 -4.59
CA VAL A 202 2.76 -22.49 -5.32
C VAL A 202 3.50 -23.80 -5.62
N LYS A 203 3.31 -24.84 -4.80
CA LYS A 203 4.05 -26.11 -4.88
C LYS A 203 3.98 -26.81 -6.24
N ASN A 204 2.85 -26.71 -6.91
CA ASN A 204 2.61 -27.33 -8.23
C ASN A 204 2.62 -26.31 -9.37
N TRP A 205 3.37 -25.20 -9.23
CA TRP A 205 3.38 -24.13 -10.24
C TRP A 205 3.70 -24.63 -11.66
N GLN A 206 4.52 -25.69 -11.78
CA GLN A 206 4.86 -26.31 -13.07
C GLN A 206 3.66 -26.95 -13.78
N ASP A 207 2.67 -27.42 -13.01
CA ASP A 207 1.43 -27.97 -13.55
C ASP A 207 0.38 -26.89 -13.80
N VAL A 208 0.58 -25.69 -13.24
CA VAL A 208 -0.38 -24.58 -13.33
C VAL A 208 -0.07 -23.69 -14.53
N TYR A 209 1.20 -23.43 -14.83
CA TYR A 209 1.65 -22.50 -15.86
C TYR A 209 2.31 -23.21 -17.04
N GLU A 210 2.18 -22.63 -18.23
CA GLU A 210 2.96 -23.06 -19.38
C GLU A 210 4.45 -22.79 -19.12
N ILE A 211 5.32 -23.72 -19.51
CA ILE A 211 6.74 -23.71 -19.13
C ILE A 211 7.61 -23.48 -20.35
N ASP A 212 8.54 -22.53 -20.25
CA ASP A 212 9.59 -22.38 -21.24
C ASP A 212 10.57 -23.57 -21.14
N PRO A 213 10.74 -24.36 -22.22
CA PRO A 213 11.59 -25.54 -22.19
C PRO A 213 13.07 -25.23 -21.93
N ARG A 214 13.53 -24.00 -22.20
CA ARG A 214 14.93 -23.60 -22.01
C ARG A 214 15.21 -23.17 -20.58
N SER A 215 14.46 -22.19 -20.08
CA SER A 215 14.66 -21.65 -18.73
C SER A 215 14.09 -22.54 -17.64
N ARG A 216 13.16 -23.45 -17.99
CA ARG A 216 12.36 -24.23 -17.04
C ARG A 216 11.56 -23.34 -16.07
N LEU A 217 11.24 -22.11 -16.48
CA LEU A 217 10.42 -21.15 -15.73
C LEU A 217 9.04 -20.99 -16.41
N PRO A 218 8.06 -20.34 -15.76
CA PRO A 218 6.82 -19.96 -16.42
C PRO A 218 7.11 -19.16 -17.69
N GLN A 219 6.48 -19.55 -18.79
CA GLN A 219 6.66 -18.92 -20.09
C GLN A 219 6.09 -17.50 -20.07
N VAL A 220 6.90 -16.54 -20.49
CA VAL A 220 6.53 -15.12 -20.55
C VAL A 220 5.88 -14.80 -21.89
N TYR A 221 4.65 -14.29 -21.83
CA TYR A 221 3.87 -13.79 -22.95
C TYR A 221 3.76 -12.26 -22.89
N GLY A 222 3.75 -11.61 -24.06
CA GLY A 222 3.64 -10.15 -24.12
C GLY A 222 4.73 -9.41 -23.34
N LYS A 223 5.89 -10.06 -23.09
CA LYS A 223 7.02 -9.58 -22.28
C LYS A 223 6.76 -9.41 -20.78
N ARG A 224 5.57 -9.74 -20.28
CA ARG A 224 5.20 -9.51 -18.87
C ARG A 224 4.47 -10.67 -18.22
N ASP A 225 3.47 -11.24 -18.88
CA ASP A 225 2.48 -12.08 -18.22
C ASP A 225 2.76 -13.58 -18.45
N PHE A 226 2.49 -14.42 -17.45
CA PHE A 226 2.48 -15.87 -17.57
C PHE A 226 1.13 -16.36 -18.04
N ARG A 227 1.12 -17.47 -18.77
CA ARG A 227 -0.12 -18.14 -19.15
C ARG A 227 -0.36 -19.37 -18.30
N ARG A 228 -1.56 -19.45 -17.72
CA ARG A 228 -2.07 -20.66 -17.07
C ARG A 228 -2.37 -21.73 -18.12
N ILE A 229 -2.02 -22.99 -17.85
CA ILE A 229 -2.38 -24.12 -18.71
C ILE A 229 -3.90 -24.23 -18.80
N THR A 230 -4.42 -24.28 -20.03
CA THR A 230 -5.85 -24.50 -20.30
C THR A 230 -6.29 -25.82 -19.68
N ASN A 231 -7.34 -25.80 -18.86
CA ASN A 231 -7.81 -26.95 -18.07
C ASN A 231 -6.78 -27.53 -17.11
N GLY A 232 -5.70 -26.79 -16.80
CA GLY A 232 -4.73 -27.18 -15.79
C GLY A 232 -5.34 -27.26 -14.39
N PRO A 233 -4.64 -27.89 -13.43
CA PRO A 233 -5.06 -27.91 -12.03
C PRO A 233 -5.14 -26.50 -11.41
N ARG A 234 -5.74 -26.43 -10.22
CA ARG A 234 -5.62 -25.26 -9.33
C ARG A 234 -4.24 -25.23 -8.69
N GLY A 235 -3.82 -24.04 -8.27
CA GLY A 235 -2.61 -23.87 -7.47
C GLY A 235 -2.74 -24.57 -6.11
N LYS A 236 -1.64 -25.16 -5.65
CA LYS A 236 -1.48 -25.75 -4.32
C LYS A 236 -0.46 -24.94 -3.53
N LEU A 237 -0.93 -24.21 -2.53
CA LEU A 237 -0.07 -23.34 -1.73
C LEU A 237 0.78 -24.10 -0.71
N ASP A 238 2.01 -23.64 -0.50
CA ASP A 238 2.72 -23.81 0.77
C ASP A 238 2.15 -22.86 1.81
N LYS A 239 1.08 -23.30 2.45
CA LYS A 239 0.34 -22.50 3.44
C LYS A 239 1.22 -22.11 4.63
N ASN A 240 2.12 -22.99 5.07
CA ASN A 240 2.97 -22.74 6.23
C ASN A 240 4.03 -21.69 5.91
N LEU A 241 4.70 -21.83 4.77
CA LEU A 241 5.69 -20.86 4.32
C LEU A 241 5.06 -19.50 4.07
N LEU A 242 3.94 -19.46 3.34
CA LEU A 242 3.22 -18.23 3.05
C LEU A 242 2.73 -17.54 4.34
N LEU A 243 2.16 -18.29 5.29
CA LEU A 243 1.74 -17.73 6.57
C LEU A 243 2.91 -17.10 7.34
N ASN A 244 4.04 -17.80 7.42
CA ASN A 244 5.21 -17.32 8.15
C ASN A 244 5.75 -16.02 7.55
N ASP A 245 5.82 -15.95 6.22
CA ASP A 245 6.29 -14.75 5.53
C ASP A 245 5.28 -13.59 5.63
N LEU A 246 3.97 -13.86 5.54
CA LEU A 246 2.94 -12.86 5.80
C LEU A 246 3.00 -12.31 7.23
N MET A 247 3.21 -13.18 8.23
CA MET A 247 3.41 -12.76 9.62
C MET A 247 4.66 -11.90 9.73
N ARG A 248 5.76 -12.28 9.08
CA ARG A 248 7.01 -11.53 9.07
C ARG A 248 6.85 -10.15 8.44
N MET A 249 6.16 -10.05 7.31
CA MET A 249 5.81 -8.76 6.68
C MET A 249 4.96 -7.90 7.61
N ALA A 250 3.94 -8.48 8.26
CA ALA A 250 3.08 -7.77 9.20
C ALA A 250 3.85 -7.27 10.43
N ARG A 251 4.76 -8.08 10.99
CA ARG A 251 5.65 -7.68 12.09
C ARG A 251 6.53 -6.50 11.68
N LEU A 252 7.20 -6.61 10.54
CA LEU A 252 8.06 -5.55 10.04
C LEU A 252 7.28 -4.24 9.87
N ARG A 253 6.10 -4.30 9.25
CA ARG A 253 5.19 -3.19 9.01
C ARG A 253 4.75 -2.50 10.31
N LEU A 254 4.25 -3.27 11.28
CA LEU A 254 3.75 -2.75 12.54
C LEU A 254 4.88 -2.23 13.43
N ARG A 255 6.04 -2.91 13.43
CA ARG A 255 7.23 -2.43 14.16
C ARG A 255 7.77 -1.12 13.60
N ALA A 256 7.82 -0.98 12.28
CA ALA A 256 8.20 0.27 11.64
C ALA A 256 7.22 1.40 12.00
N CYS A 257 5.91 1.13 12.02
CA CYS A 257 4.90 2.07 12.51
C CYS A 257 5.14 2.49 13.96
N ASP A 258 5.40 1.52 14.83
CA ASP A 258 5.64 1.77 16.25
C ASP A 258 6.90 2.62 16.48
N ILE A 259 8.00 2.33 15.78
CA ILE A 259 9.21 3.17 15.80
C ILE A 259 8.91 4.60 15.33
N GLU A 260 8.05 4.71 14.32
CA GLU A 260 7.57 5.97 13.77
C GLU A 260 6.50 6.66 14.62
N LYS A 261 6.20 6.16 15.82
CA LYS A 261 5.21 6.73 16.76
C LYS A 261 3.81 6.86 16.16
N VAL A 262 3.45 5.94 15.28
CA VAL A 262 2.08 5.83 14.76
C VAL A 262 1.19 5.26 15.86
N GLU A 263 0.04 5.87 16.06
CA GLU A 263 -0.95 5.47 17.06
C GLU A 263 -2.03 4.59 16.43
N VAL A 264 -2.48 4.94 15.23
CA VAL A 264 -3.50 4.17 14.50
C VAL A 264 -2.96 3.74 13.13
N VAL A 265 -3.06 2.45 12.85
CA VAL A 265 -2.62 1.88 11.57
C VAL A 265 -3.84 1.59 10.70
N VAL A 266 -3.93 2.19 9.53
CA VAL A 266 -4.96 1.92 8.53
C VAL A 266 -4.38 1.02 7.43
N GLU A 267 -5.02 -0.12 7.20
CA GLU A 267 -4.52 -1.21 6.36
C GLU A 267 -5.60 -1.72 5.38
N THR A 268 -5.20 -2.22 4.21
CA THR A 268 -6.08 -2.90 3.24
C THR A 268 -5.82 -4.42 3.17
N GLY A 269 -5.06 -4.95 4.13
CA GLY A 269 -4.61 -6.34 4.20
C GLY A 269 -3.20 -6.53 3.65
N ILE A 270 -2.27 -6.97 4.49
CA ILE A 270 -0.85 -7.12 4.15
C ILE A 270 -0.64 -8.36 3.28
N GLY A 271 0.11 -8.19 2.19
CA GLY A 271 0.45 -9.30 1.28
C GLY A 271 -0.71 -9.77 0.40
N LEU A 272 -1.79 -9.01 0.33
CA LEU A 272 -2.84 -9.20 -0.65
C LEU A 272 -2.47 -8.40 -1.91
N GLY A 273 -1.69 -8.99 -2.82
CA GLY A 273 -1.53 -8.45 -4.18
C GLY A 273 -2.89 -8.25 -4.86
N VAL A 274 -2.92 -7.53 -5.99
CA VAL A 274 -4.15 -7.04 -6.65
C VAL A 274 -5.16 -8.16 -6.94
N PHE A 275 -4.71 -9.39 -7.17
CA PHE A 275 -5.59 -10.50 -7.57
C PHE A 275 -5.67 -11.67 -6.60
N ALA A 276 -4.90 -11.68 -5.51
CA ALA A 276 -4.80 -12.79 -4.54
C ALA A 276 -4.64 -14.21 -5.15
N GLY A 277 -4.36 -14.34 -6.45
CA GLY A 277 -4.30 -15.63 -7.16
C GLY A 277 -5.65 -16.18 -7.63
N THR A 278 -6.66 -15.33 -7.84
CA THR A 278 -7.99 -15.74 -8.38
C THR A 278 -7.86 -16.55 -9.68
N THR A 279 -6.95 -16.15 -10.57
CA THR A 279 -6.72 -16.80 -11.87
C THR A 279 -6.23 -18.25 -11.75
N ILE A 280 -5.61 -18.60 -10.62
CA ILE A 280 -5.12 -19.95 -10.31
C ILE A 280 -5.90 -20.63 -9.17
N GLY A 281 -6.97 -19.98 -8.69
CA GLY A 281 -7.94 -20.53 -7.72
C GLY A 281 -7.40 -20.73 -6.30
N ILE A 282 -6.54 -19.82 -5.82
CA ILE A 282 -5.96 -19.86 -4.45
C ILE A 282 -6.40 -18.68 -3.57
N ASP A 283 -7.20 -17.77 -4.12
CA ASP A 283 -7.53 -16.47 -3.54
C ASP A 283 -8.20 -16.52 -2.17
N GLU A 284 -9.16 -17.41 -1.97
CA GLU A 284 -9.77 -17.61 -0.64
C GLU A 284 -8.72 -18.01 0.40
N THR A 285 -7.80 -18.90 0.05
CA THR A 285 -6.74 -19.35 0.96
C THR A 285 -5.74 -18.23 1.24
N VAL A 286 -5.33 -17.46 0.23
CA VAL A 286 -4.41 -16.32 0.42
C VAL A 286 -5.04 -15.27 1.35
N ARG A 287 -6.31 -14.89 1.12
CA ARG A 287 -7.03 -13.95 1.98
C ARG A 287 -7.11 -14.43 3.43
N GLY A 288 -7.44 -15.71 3.62
CA GLY A 288 -7.50 -16.32 4.95
C GLY A 288 -6.14 -16.34 5.66
N LEU A 289 -5.07 -16.66 4.94
CA LEU A 289 -3.71 -16.65 5.50
C LEU A 289 -3.23 -15.23 5.85
N SER A 290 -3.57 -14.22 5.04
CA SER A 290 -3.26 -12.81 5.36
C SER A 290 -4.00 -12.34 6.62
N ALA A 291 -5.30 -12.60 6.71
CA ALA A 291 -6.08 -12.28 7.91
C ALA A 291 -5.51 -12.97 9.15
N SER A 292 -5.19 -14.27 9.04
CA SER A 292 -4.64 -15.06 10.13
C SER A 292 -3.26 -14.58 10.55
N ALA A 293 -2.40 -14.22 9.60
CA ALA A 293 -1.07 -13.68 9.86
C ALA A 293 -1.15 -12.42 10.73
N ILE A 294 -1.99 -11.47 10.35
CA ILE A 294 -2.09 -10.21 11.08
C ILE A 294 -2.73 -10.42 12.45
N ARG A 295 -3.79 -11.22 12.55
CA ARG A 295 -4.41 -11.57 13.82
C ARG A 295 -3.37 -12.14 14.80
N LYS A 296 -2.58 -13.14 14.36
CA LYS A 296 -1.53 -13.75 15.17
C LYS A 296 -0.46 -12.75 15.59
N VAL A 297 0.01 -11.90 14.68
CA VAL A 297 1.00 -10.87 15.02
C VAL A 297 0.44 -9.87 16.05
N LEU A 298 -0.82 -9.48 15.94
CA LEU A 298 -1.44 -8.59 16.93
C LEU A 298 -1.64 -9.27 18.29
N GLU A 299 -1.92 -10.57 18.33
CA GLU A 299 -2.01 -11.34 19.57
C GLU A 299 -0.63 -11.54 20.23
N GLU A 300 0.38 -11.93 19.43
CA GLU A 300 1.73 -12.27 19.88
C GLU A 300 2.56 -11.03 20.23
N ASP A 301 2.61 -10.06 19.31
CA ASP A 301 3.49 -8.90 19.41
C ASP A 301 2.75 -7.64 19.89
N GLY A 302 1.42 -7.64 19.87
CA GLY A 302 0.56 -6.56 20.38
C GLY A 302 1.03 -5.93 21.69
N PRO A 303 1.31 -6.72 22.74
CA PRO A 303 1.77 -6.22 24.04
C PRO A 303 3.11 -5.47 24.00
N THR A 304 3.88 -5.64 22.92
CA THR A 304 5.23 -5.07 22.80
C THR A 304 5.26 -3.75 22.04
N TYR A 305 4.17 -3.37 21.38
CA TYR A 305 4.07 -2.08 20.69
C TYR A 305 3.80 -0.98 21.71
N LYS A 306 4.55 0.13 21.60
CA LYS A 306 4.50 1.22 22.57
C LYS A 306 3.52 2.32 22.18
N ASN A 307 3.34 2.53 20.88
CA ASN A 307 2.59 3.64 20.32
C ASN A 307 1.32 3.15 19.62
N VAL A 308 1.40 2.03 18.89
CA VAL A 308 0.25 1.50 18.15
C VAL A 308 -0.83 1.05 19.12
N CYS A 309 -1.97 1.73 19.10
CA CYS A 309 -3.08 1.52 20.01
C CYS A 309 -4.37 1.07 19.31
N ALA A 310 -4.43 1.12 17.97
CA ALA A 310 -5.51 0.55 17.20
C ALA A 310 -5.07 0.20 15.76
N VAL A 311 -5.74 -0.80 15.17
CA VAL A 311 -5.63 -1.11 13.74
C VAL A 311 -7.01 -1.01 13.09
N VAL A 312 -7.08 -0.36 11.93
CA VAL A 312 -8.30 -0.20 11.13
C VAL A 312 -8.06 -0.83 9.76
N PHE A 313 -8.85 -1.84 9.42
CA PHE A 313 -8.85 -2.45 8.10
C PHE A 313 -9.91 -1.78 7.22
N ALA A 314 -9.46 -1.03 6.21
CA ALA A 314 -10.28 -0.47 5.15
C ALA A 314 -10.44 -1.52 4.04
N LEU A 315 -11.48 -2.35 4.14
CA LEU A 315 -11.71 -3.50 3.26
C LEU A 315 -13.00 -3.30 2.47
N PRO A 316 -12.91 -2.69 1.27
CA PRO A 316 -14.09 -2.40 0.47
C PRO A 316 -14.77 -3.66 -0.08
N ILE A 317 -16.10 -3.65 -0.06
CA ILE A 317 -16.94 -4.75 -0.58
C ILE A 317 -17.34 -4.44 -2.02
N PHE A 318 -16.60 -4.93 -3.02
CA PHE A 318 -16.87 -4.62 -4.43
C PHE A 318 -17.98 -5.48 -5.06
N ASP A 319 -18.10 -6.76 -4.70
CA ASP A 319 -19.07 -7.68 -5.29
C ASP A 319 -20.18 -8.06 -4.30
N VAL A 320 -21.32 -7.37 -4.40
CA VAL A 320 -22.55 -7.74 -3.66
C VAL A 320 -23.40 -8.78 -4.44
N GLY A 321 -22.85 -9.35 -5.51
CA GLY A 321 -23.57 -10.12 -6.54
C GLY A 321 -23.55 -11.65 -6.40
N ARG A 322 -24.68 -12.20 -5.93
CA ARG A 322 -25.22 -13.57 -6.08
C ARG A 322 -24.48 -14.53 -7.05
N ARG A 323 -23.46 -15.25 -6.58
CA ARG A 323 -23.14 -16.58 -7.08
C ARG A 323 -22.97 -17.53 -5.89
N ASN A 324 -23.95 -18.43 -5.72
CA ASN A 324 -23.91 -19.58 -4.81
C ASN A 324 -23.86 -19.32 -3.29
N ASP A 325 -24.59 -18.32 -2.78
CA ASP A 325 -24.82 -18.10 -1.33
C ASP A 325 -23.58 -17.98 -0.42
N ARG A 326 -22.36 -17.88 -0.98
CA ARG A 326 -21.13 -17.69 -0.20
C ARG A 326 -20.52 -16.33 -0.51
N ARG A 327 -20.80 -15.39 0.38
CA ARG A 327 -20.08 -14.12 0.53
C ARG A 327 -18.65 -14.45 0.98
N GLN A 328 -17.66 -14.29 0.12
CA GLN A 328 -16.24 -14.43 0.51
C GLN A 328 -15.39 -13.34 -0.15
N ASP A 329 -15.83 -12.09 0.01
CA ASP A 329 -14.96 -10.94 -0.21
C ASP A 329 -13.89 -10.84 0.91
N THR A 330 -12.87 -10.01 0.70
CA THR A 330 -11.79 -9.81 1.67
C THR A 330 -12.32 -9.36 3.03
N TYR A 331 -13.34 -8.49 3.03
CA TYR A 331 -14.00 -8.02 4.25
C TYR A 331 -14.53 -9.18 5.09
N GLN A 332 -15.32 -10.08 4.50
CA GLN A 332 -15.95 -11.20 5.20
C GLN A 332 -14.89 -12.20 5.68
N VAL A 333 -13.83 -12.44 4.91
CA VAL A 333 -12.74 -13.32 5.33
C VAL A 333 -12.03 -12.77 6.57
N PHE A 334 -11.75 -11.46 6.61
CA PHE A 334 -11.15 -10.82 7.78
C PHE A 334 -12.13 -10.83 8.96
N ALA A 335 -13.39 -10.44 8.75
CA ALA A 335 -14.40 -10.45 9.81
C ALA A 335 -14.58 -11.85 10.42
N ASP A 336 -14.63 -12.89 9.59
CA ASP A 336 -14.72 -14.29 10.03
C ASP A 336 -13.48 -14.73 10.81
N GLU A 337 -12.27 -14.38 10.36
CA GLU A 337 -11.03 -14.77 11.04
C GLU A 337 -10.95 -14.13 12.43
N PHE A 338 -11.27 -12.83 12.57
CA PHE A 338 -11.25 -12.16 13.87
C PHE A 338 -12.41 -12.60 14.78
N SER A 339 -13.58 -12.93 14.21
CA SER A 339 -14.74 -13.40 14.96
C SER A 339 -14.63 -14.86 15.42
N ARG A 340 -14.37 -15.80 14.50
CA ARG A 340 -14.33 -17.25 14.81
C ARG A 340 -13.22 -17.61 15.78
N ASN A 341 -12.08 -16.93 15.68
CA ASN A 341 -10.96 -17.14 16.57
C ASN A 341 -11.06 -16.28 17.84
N ASN A 342 -12.17 -15.51 18.00
CA ASN A 342 -12.45 -14.67 19.15
C ASN A 342 -11.27 -13.77 19.53
N TYR A 343 -10.81 -12.91 18.61
CA TYR A 343 -9.62 -12.10 18.82
C TYR A 343 -9.59 -11.40 20.20
N GLN A 344 -8.58 -11.75 21.01
CA GLN A 344 -8.36 -11.22 22.36
C GLN A 344 -7.06 -10.39 22.47
N GLY A 345 -6.46 -9.99 21.35
CA GLY A 345 -5.23 -9.20 21.37
C GLY A 345 -5.43 -7.82 22.04
N PRO A 346 -4.38 -7.24 22.64
CA PRO A 346 -4.48 -5.98 23.39
C PRO A 346 -4.72 -4.76 22.51
N ILE A 347 -4.47 -4.88 21.20
CA ILE A 347 -4.69 -3.81 20.24
C ILE A 347 -6.07 -4.00 19.60
N PRO A 348 -7.04 -3.11 19.85
CA PRO A 348 -8.35 -3.18 19.22
C PRO A 348 -8.27 -3.04 17.70
N VAL A 349 -9.15 -3.77 17.02
CA VAL A 349 -9.22 -3.86 15.56
C VAL A 349 -10.59 -3.41 15.08
N LEU A 350 -10.63 -2.52 14.08
CA LEU A 350 -11.84 -2.17 13.34
C LEU A 350 -11.73 -2.74 11.93
N ILE A 351 -12.74 -3.44 11.44
CA ILE A 351 -12.87 -3.82 10.03
C ILE A 351 -14.03 -3.02 9.45
N ALA A 352 -13.79 -2.26 8.37
CA ALA A 352 -14.76 -1.34 7.79
C ALA A 352 -14.74 -1.32 6.25
N ASP A 353 -15.92 -1.29 5.64
CA ASP A 353 -16.13 -1.04 4.20
C ASP A 353 -16.15 0.48 3.92
N GLN A 354 -15.02 1.11 4.18
CA GLN A 354 -14.84 2.56 4.10
C GLN A 354 -13.59 2.91 3.31
N ASP A 355 -13.58 4.11 2.75
CA ASP A 355 -12.41 4.66 2.09
C ASP A 355 -11.26 4.84 3.11
N MET A 356 -10.12 4.23 2.80
CA MET A 356 -8.89 4.30 3.60
C MET A 356 -8.43 5.74 3.81
N HIS A 357 -8.58 6.61 2.81
CA HIS A 357 -8.21 8.01 2.88
C HIS A 357 -9.11 8.77 3.85
N ARG A 358 -10.43 8.52 3.79
CA ARG A 358 -11.41 9.12 4.72
C ARG A 358 -11.11 8.73 6.16
N LEU A 359 -10.86 7.44 6.39
CA LEU A 359 -10.48 6.93 7.69
C LEU A 359 -9.22 7.63 8.21
N THR A 360 -8.18 7.68 7.39
CA THR A 360 -6.88 8.28 7.73
C THR A 360 -7.03 9.77 8.07
N VAL A 361 -7.72 10.55 7.24
CA VAL A 361 -7.93 11.98 7.51
C VAL A 361 -8.80 12.22 8.73
N ALA A 362 -9.84 11.43 8.96
CA ALA A 362 -10.67 11.53 10.15
C ALA A 362 -9.84 11.29 11.42
N ILE A 363 -9.02 10.22 11.44
CA ILE A 363 -8.11 9.92 12.55
C ILE A 363 -7.11 11.07 12.78
N ALA A 364 -6.49 11.58 11.72
CA ALA A 364 -5.52 12.67 11.82
C ALA A 364 -6.15 13.97 12.37
N ARG A 365 -7.37 14.30 11.94
CA ARG A 365 -8.14 15.46 12.44
C ARG A 365 -8.53 15.34 13.90
N MET A 366 -8.63 14.12 14.44
CA MET A 366 -8.79 13.87 15.87
C MET A 366 -7.50 14.06 16.67
N GLY A 367 -6.38 14.39 16.01
CA GLY A 367 -5.10 14.67 16.66
C GLY A 367 -4.22 13.44 16.86
N LEU A 368 -4.56 12.29 16.26
CA LEU A 368 -3.78 11.06 16.35
C LEU A 368 -2.79 10.92 15.19
N ASN A 369 -1.61 10.38 15.47
CA ASN A 369 -0.67 9.97 14.43
C ASN A 369 -1.18 8.70 13.75
N VAL A 370 -1.32 8.76 12.44
CA VAL A 370 -1.93 7.70 11.65
C VAL A 370 -1.01 7.28 10.52
N SER A 371 -1.01 6.00 10.20
CA SER A 371 -0.41 5.51 8.97
C SER A 371 -1.44 4.94 8.03
N GLU A 372 -1.18 5.07 6.74
CA GLU A 372 -1.94 4.44 5.67
C GLU A 372 -1.03 3.51 4.85
N LEU A 373 -1.50 2.29 4.56
CA LEU A 373 -0.80 1.37 3.69
C LEU A 373 -0.90 1.82 2.21
N ASN A 374 0.25 1.98 1.57
CA ASN A 374 0.37 2.09 0.12
C ASN A 374 0.96 0.79 -0.45
N PRO A 375 0.18 -0.04 -1.17
CA PRO A 375 0.74 -1.08 -2.00
C PRO A 375 1.74 -0.49 -2.98
N ALA A 376 2.86 -1.18 -3.20
CA ALA A 376 3.85 -0.72 -4.17
C ALA A 376 4.38 -1.83 -5.05
N ASP A 377 4.97 -1.41 -6.17
CA ASP A 377 5.62 -2.27 -7.13
C ASP A 377 6.62 -3.25 -6.48
N SER A 378 6.75 -4.38 -7.15
CA SER A 378 7.68 -5.48 -6.91
C SER A 378 9.15 -5.08 -6.69
N HIS A 379 9.62 -3.95 -7.21
CA HIS A 379 11.00 -3.47 -7.06
C HIS A 379 11.14 -2.41 -5.96
N GLY A 380 10.03 -2.03 -5.31
CA GLY A 380 10.01 -1.03 -4.25
C GLY A 380 10.27 0.39 -4.75
N VAL A 381 9.89 0.68 -5.99
CA VAL A 381 9.67 2.07 -6.44
C VAL A 381 8.30 2.54 -5.94
N PHE A 382 8.16 3.83 -5.66
CA PHE A 382 6.89 4.41 -5.23
C PHE A 382 6.07 4.80 -6.47
N GLY A 383 4.90 4.20 -6.66
CA GLY A 383 3.96 4.59 -7.71
C GLY A 383 4.38 4.08 -9.09
N GLU A 384 3.54 3.25 -9.72
CA GLU A 384 3.64 2.89 -11.15
C GLU A 384 3.22 4.05 -12.07
N TYR A 385 3.56 5.31 -11.75
CA TYR A 385 2.88 6.48 -12.32
C TYR A 385 2.91 6.61 -13.85
N TRP A 386 3.62 5.77 -14.63
CA TRP A 386 3.54 5.85 -16.10
C TRP A 386 3.57 4.54 -16.88
N GLN A 387 2.88 3.48 -16.44
CA GLN A 387 2.64 2.32 -17.30
C GLN A 387 1.37 2.45 -18.18
N ASN A 388 1.02 3.70 -18.49
CA ASN A 388 0.18 4.19 -19.59
C ASN A 388 -1.35 4.03 -19.43
N ARG A 389 -1.90 4.68 -18.39
CA ARG A 389 -3.28 5.20 -18.33
C ARG A 389 -4.39 4.12 -18.24
N GLY A 390 -4.37 3.34 -17.15
CA GLY A 390 -5.39 2.33 -16.80
C GLY A 390 -5.43 2.03 -15.29
N PRO A 391 -6.36 1.19 -14.78
CA PRO A 391 -6.72 1.15 -13.36
C PRO A 391 -5.82 0.33 -12.45
N ALA A 392 -4.62 0.81 -12.13
CA ALA A 392 -3.86 0.24 -11.02
C ALA A 392 -4.19 0.97 -9.70
N VAL A 393 -4.42 0.22 -8.61
CA VAL A 393 -4.71 0.77 -7.27
C VAL A 393 -3.56 1.66 -6.78
N GLU A 394 -2.31 1.30 -7.09
CA GLU A 394 -1.11 2.07 -6.74
C GLU A 394 -1.05 3.43 -7.44
N GLU A 395 -1.43 3.50 -8.73
CA GLU A 395 -1.48 4.77 -9.48
C GLU A 395 -2.47 5.75 -8.85
N LYS A 396 -3.65 5.25 -8.46
CA LYS A 396 -4.68 6.06 -7.81
C LYS A 396 -4.23 6.59 -6.45
N LEU A 397 -3.56 5.77 -5.64
CA LEU A 397 -3.00 6.19 -4.35
C LEU A 397 -1.89 7.23 -4.51
N ALA A 398 -1.06 7.12 -5.55
CA ALA A 398 -0.04 8.12 -5.85
C ALA A 398 -0.65 9.47 -6.27
N LEU A 399 -1.80 9.45 -6.96
CA LEU A 399 -2.54 10.66 -7.36
C LEU A 399 -3.30 11.31 -6.21
N THR A 400 -3.85 10.50 -5.31
CA THR A 400 -4.64 10.97 -4.18
C THR A 400 -3.79 11.49 -3.02
N THR A 401 -2.49 11.22 -3.05
CA THR A 401 -1.53 11.60 -2.00
C THR A 401 -0.36 12.41 -2.56
N MET A 402 0.48 12.92 -1.67
CA MET A 402 1.73 13.61 -2.02
C MET A 402 2.91 12.66 -2.32
N GLY A 403 2.64 11.35 -2.41
CA GLY A 403 3.66 10.32 -2.33
C GLY A 403 4.74 10.40 -3.42
N LEU A 404 4.39 10.85 -4.63
CA LEU A 404 5.37 11.09 -5.70
C LEU A 404 6.47 12.07 -5.25
N LEU A 405 6.09 13.20 -4.63
CA LEU A 405 7.06 14.23 -4.24
C LEU A 405 7.87 13.82 -3.01
N VAL A 406 7.33 12.96 -2.15
CA VAL A 406 7.94 12.63 -0.84
C VAL A 406 8.52 11.22 -0.73
N GLN A 407 8.27 10.32 -1.68
CA GLN A 407 8.80 8.94 -1.67
C GLN A 407 9.46 8.51 -3.00
N HIS A 408 9.38 9.30 -4.07
CA HIS A 408 10.00 8.95 -5.34
C HIS A 408 11.49 9.30 -5.38
N HIS A 409 12.36 8.32 -5.66
CA HIS A 409 13.81 8.49 -5.59
C HIS A 409 14.40 9.55 -6.55
N LEU A 410 13.76 9.80 -7.68
CA LEU A 410 14.20 10.86 -8.61
C LEU A 410 13.94 12.29 -8.09
N ILE A 411 13.05 12.44 -7.11
CA ILE A 411 12.62 13.75 -6.60
C ILE A 411 13.07 13.95 -5.16
N ASN A 412 12.99 12.88 -4.35
CA ASN A 412 13.39 12.89 -2.96
C ASN A 412 14.80 12.28 -2.79
N PRO A 413 15.84 13.11 -2.51
CA PRO A 413 17.21 12.61 -2.35
C PRO A 413 17.38 11.70 -1.12
N TYR A 414 16.49 11.79 -0.12
CA TYR A 414 16.55 10.96 1.08
C TYR A 414 16.17 9.50 0.82
N VAL A 415 15.53 9.20 -0.32
CA VAL A 415 15.26 7.81 -0.72
C VAL A 415 16.55 7.04 -0.96
N LEU A 416 17.56 7.71 -1.51
CA LEU A 416 18.85 7.12 -1.83
C LEU A 416 19.91 7.36 -0.74
N ASN A 417 19.51 7.87 0.43
CA ASN A 417 20.39 8.11 1.55
C ASN A 417 20.49 6.87 2.45
N PRO A 418 21.62 6.13 2.48
CA PRO A 418 21.74 4.89 3.24
C PRO A 418 21.72 5.07 4.77
N ASN A 419 21.78 6.31 5.26
CA ASN A 419 21.59 6.63 6.69
C ASN A 419 20.13 6.50 7.11
N HIS A 420 19.21 6.43 6.16
CA HIS A 420 17.78 6.28 6.39
C HIS A 420 17.35 4.80 6.29
N TYR A 421 18.30 3.88 6.13
CA TYR A 421 18.04 2.44 6.00
C TYR A 421 18.31 1.74 7.34
N TYR A 422 17.24 1.23 7.94
CA TYR A 422 17.23 0.57 9.23
C TYR A 422 16.95 -0.91 9.05
N PHE A 423 17.84 -1.75 9.56
CA PHE A 423 17.70 -3.20 9.53
C PHE A 423 17.22 -3.66 10.89
N ILE A 424 15.95 -4.09 10.96
CA ILE A 424 15.31 -4.46 12.23
C ILE A 424 15.14 -5.97 12.38
#